data_AF-A0A9E5MWC9-F1
#
_entry.id   AF-A0A9E5MWC9-F1
#
_cell.length_a   1.000
_cell.length_b   1.000
_cell.length_c   1.000
_cell.angle_alpha   90.00
_cell.angle_beta   90.00
_cell.angle_gamma   90.00
#
_symmetry.space_group_name_H-M   'P 1'
#
loop_
_entity.id
_entity.type
_entity.pdbx_description
1 polymer ?
#
loop_
_entity_poly.entity_id
_entity_poly.type
_entity_poly.pdbx_seq_one_letter_code
_entity_poly.pdbx_strand_id
1 'polypeptide(L)'
;MLVFNLVDYVAKTRRHVRTVKQMPHAEHRMTSWVRAQHAALIILFVVLAYTGFVHRYPDAVWSWPFQVLTDGGYWRGMIHRVAGWAFSGLFLLHLVVLVATRRGRVCLTDLRLRLADLGEAVATFRANLGLGTPPPRCRPFNYAEKLEYWALLWGSVMMIVTGIVLLFTEAALRWWPNTWHEVAQV
;
A
#
# COMPACT_ATOMS: atom_id res chain seq x y z
N MET A 1 -7.08 4.79 29.61
CA MET A 1 -5.78 4.49 28.99
C MET A 1 -5.67 4.98 27.54
N LEU A 2 -6.60 4.63 26.64
CA LEU A 2 -6.57 5.08 25.24
C LEU A 2 -6.55 6.62 25.06
N VAL A 3 -7.38 7.34 25.81
CA VAL A 3 -7.44 8.82 25.73
C VAL A 3 -6.13 9.47 26.17
N PHE A 4 -5.52 8.98 27.24
CA PHE A 4 -4.23 9.50 27.72
C PHE A 4 -3.11 9.22 26.71
N ASN A 5 -3.05 8.01 26.16
CA ASN A 5 -2.09 7.66 25.11
C ASN A 5 -2.31 8.49 23.84
N LEU A 6 -3.55 8.76 23.46
CA LEU A 6 -3.87 9.60 22.30
C LEU A 6 -3.42 11.05 22.54
N VAL A 7 -3.68 11.61 23.72
CA VAL A 7 -3.28 12.98 24.07
C VAL A 7 -1.75 13.10 24.15
N ASP A 8 -1.07 12.13 24.78
CA ASP A 8 0.39 12.08 24.83
C ASP A 8 1.00 11.95 23.42
N TYR A 9 0.44 11.09 22.58
CA TYR A 9 0.86 10.93 21.18
C TYR A 9 0.68 12.23 20.38
N VAL A 10 -0.47 12.90 20.52
CA VAL A 10 -0.74 14.17 19.84
C VAL A 10 0.21 15.26 20.34
N ALA A 11 0.47 15.33 21.65
CA ALA A 11 1.39 16.29 22.24
C ALA A 11 2.83 16.07 21.74
N LYS A 12 3.32 14.83 21.74
CA LYS A 12 4.63 14.45 21.21
C LYS A 12 4.75 14.75 19.72
N THR A 13 3.72 14.44 18.93
CA THR A 13 3.69 14.71 17.49
C THR A 13 3.76 16.22 17.22
N ARG A 14 2.97 17.03 17.94
CA ARG A 14 3.01 18.50 17.80
C ARG A 14 4.37 19.09 18.17
N ARG A 15 4.99 18.58 19.23
CA ARG A 15 6.35 19.00 19.64
C ARG A 15 7.38 18.64 18.56
N HIS A 16 7.37 17.41 18.08
CA HIS A 16 8.28 16.96 17.02
C HIS A 16 8.14 17.79 15.73
N VAL A 17 6.90 18.07 15.29
CA VAL A 17 6.63 18.90 14.11
C VAL A 17 7.15 20.33 14.29
N ARG A 18 7.01 20.92 15.49
CA ARG A 18 7.57 22.24 15.81
C ARG A 18 9.10 22.23 15.74
N THR A 19 9.75 21.22 16.32
CA THR A 19 11.20 21.06 16.30
C THR A 19 11.74 20.90 14.88
N VAL A 20 11.10 20.07 14.05
CA VAL A 20 11.51 19.86 12.64
C VAL A 20 11.30 21.14 11.81
N LYS A 21 10.22 21.90 12.04
CA LYS A 21 10.01 23.20 11.36
C LYS A 21 11.05 24.26 11.72
N GLN A 22 11.68 24.16 12.89
CA GLN A 22 12.71 25.08 13.35
C GLN A 22 14.12 24.71 12.85
N MET A 23 14.29 23.55 12.20
CA MET A 23 15.57 23.14 11.63
C MET A 23 15.82 23.90 10.30
N PRO A 24 16.92 24.66 10.17
CA PRO A 24 17.20 25.50 8.99
C PRO A 24 17.37 24.71 7.68
N HIS A 25 17.58 23.39 7.78
CA HIS A 25 17.77 22.46 6.66
C HIS A 25 16.78 21.29 6.68
N ALA A 26 15.56 21.50 7.17
CA ALA A 26 14.50 20.51 7.05
C ALA A 26 14.10 20.33 5.58
N GLU A 27 14.86 19.52 4.85
CA GLU A 27 14.52 19.17 3.47
C GLU A 27 13.19 18.42 3.45
N HIS A 28 12.19 18.98 2.75
CA HIS A 28 10.91 18.32 2.55
C HIS A 28 11.11 17.02 1.76
N ARG A 29 11.14 15.85 2.44
CA ARG A 29 11.37 14.51 1.84
C ARG A 29 10.42 14.20 0.68
N MET A 30 9.16 14.62 0.78
CA MET A 30 8.15 14.52 -0.27
C MET A 30 7.49 15.87 -0.52
N THR A 31 7.27 16.22 -1.79
CA THR A 31 6.50 17.41 -2.15
C THR A 31 5.03 17.25 -1.76
N SER A 32 4.32 18.36 -1.53
CA SER A 32 2.90 18.33 -1.15
C SER A 32 2.02 17.59 -2.17
N TRP A 33 2.33 17.74 -3.46
CA TRP A 33 1.65 17.02 -4.53
C TRP A 33 1.82 15.50 -4.44
N VAL A 34 3.05 15.02 -4.28
CA VAL A 34 3.33 13.57 -4.16
C VAL A 34 2.66 12.98 -2.92
N ARG A 35 2.60 13.74 -1.82
CA ARG A 35 1.86 13.33 -0.62
C ARG A 35 0.37 13.20 -0.87
N ALA A 36 -0.25 14.15 -1.57
CA ALA A 36 -1.67 14.10 -1.90
C ALA A 36 -1.99 12.89 -2.80
N GLN A 37 -1.16 12.66 -3.83
CA GLN A 37 -1.29 11.50 -4.70
C GLN A 37 -1.16 10.18 -3.92
N HIS A 38 -0.19 10.08 -3.01
CA HIS A 38 0.01 8.88 -2.19
C HIS A 38 -1.16 8.66 -1.22
N ALA A 39 -1.67 9.73 -0.59
CA ALA A 39 -2.85 9.65 0.26
C ALA A 39 -4.09 9.18 -0.53
N ALA A 40 -4.28 9.66 -1.76
CA ALA A 40 -5.35 9.19 -2.63
C ALA A 40 -5.21 7.69 -2.96
N LEU A 41 -3.99 7.21 -3.23
CA LEU A 41 -3.73 5.78 -3.45
C LEU A 41 -4.07 4.94 -2.21
N ILE A 42 -3.72 5.40 -1.00
CA ILE A 42 -4.06 4.71 0.25
C ILE A 42 -5.58 4.61 0.41
N ILE A 43 -6.31 5.70 0.20
CA ILE A 43 -7.77 5.72 0.31
C ILE A 43 -8.38 4.74 -0.69
N LEU A 44 -7.95 4.79 -1.95
CA LEU A 44 -8.44 3.89 -3.00
C LEU A 44 -8.11 2.42 -2.70
N PHE A 45 -6.92 2.13 -2.18
CA PHE A 45 -6.53 0.79 -1.76
C PHE A 45 -7.46 0.27 -0.66
N VAL A 46 -7.76 1.07 0.36
CA VAL A 46 -8.68 0.68 1.44
C VAL A 46 -10.09 0.44 0.90
N VAL A 47 -10.57 1.30 0.00
CA VAL A 47 -11.88 1.12 -0.64
C VAL A 47 -11.92 -0.16 -1.48
N LEU A 48 -10.88 -0.44 -2.26
CA LEU A 48 -10.75 -1.67 -3.06
C LEU A 48 -10.71 -2.92 -2.18
N ALA A 49 -9.91 -2.90 -1.11
CA ALA A 49 -9.84 -3.99 -0.15
C ALA A 49 -11.21 -4.25 0.48
N TYR A 50 -11.86 -3.20 1.01
CA TYR A 50 -13.18 -3.33 1.63
C TYR A 50 -14.23 -3.86 0.65
N THR A 51 -14.37 -3.22 -0.52
CA THR A 51 -15.36 -3.65 -1.53
C THR A 51 -15.07 -5.05 -2.08
N GLY A 52 -13.79 -5.44 -2.20
CA GLY A 52 -13.38 -6.79 -2.57
C GLY A 52 -13.75 -7.84 -1.52
N PHE A 53 -13.53 -7.54 -0.23
CA PHE A 53 -13.96 -8.41 0.87
C PHE A 53 -15.48 -8.60 0.89
N VAL A 54 -16.24 -7.53 0.64
CA VAL A 54 -17.71 -7.64 0.57
C VAL A 54 -18.16 -8.46 -0.64
N HIS A 55 -17.44 -8.43 -1.77
CA HIS A 55 -17.74 -9.32 -2.91
C HIS A 55 -17.50 -10.79 -2.58
N ARG A 56 -16.45 -11.11 -1.81
CA ARG A 56 -16.14 -12.49 -1.41
C ARG A 56 -17.07 -13.01 -0.31
N TYR A 57 -17.47 -12.17 0.62
CA TYR A 57 -18.30 -12.52 1.77
C TYR A 57 -19.53 -11.61 1.87
N PRO A 58 -20.54 -11.81 1.01
CA PRO A 58 -21.72 -10.95 0.94
C PRO A 58 -22.62 -11.03 2.19
N ASP A 59 -22.55 -12.12 2.96
CA ASP A 59 -23.39 -12.35 4.13
C ASP A 59 -22.71 -11.94 5.46
N ALA A 60 -21.45 -11.50 5.40
CA ALA A 60 -20.70 -11.14 6.60
C ALA A 60 -21.21 -9.83 7.22
N VAL A 61 -21.10 -9.69 8.55
CA VAL A 61 -21.63 -8.54 9.30
C VAL A 61 -21.15 -7.17 8.79
N TRP A 62 -19.93 -7.07 8.24
CA TRP A 62 -19.36 -5.82 7.71
C TRP A 62 -19.90 -5.42 6.33
N SER A 63 -20.68 -6.29 5.67
CA SER A 63 -21.34 -6.00 4.40
C SER A 63 -22.67 -5.24 4.57
N TRP A 64 -23.10 -5.02 5.82
CA TRP A 64 -24.39 -4.41 6.16
C TRP A 64 -24.73 -3.14 5.37
N PRO A 65 -23.80 -2.20 5.04
CA PRO A 65 -24.18 -1.01 4.28
C PRO A 65 -24.73 -1.38 2.89
N PHE A 66 -24.17 -2.41 2.26
CA PHE A 66 -24.63 -2.90 0.96
C PHE A 66 -25.81 -3.85 1.04
N GLN A 67 -26.17 -4.35 2.22
CA GLN A 67 -27.38 -5.17 2.39
C GLN A 67 -28.63 -4.30 2.57
N VAL A 68 -28.48 -3.14 3.20
CA VAL A 68 -29.59 -2.20 3.46
C VAL A 68 -29.87 -1.30 2.26
N LEU A 69 -28.90 -1.10 1.37
CA LEU A 69 -29.09 -0.35 0.12
C LEU A 69 -29.92 -1.16 -0.89
N THR A 70 -30.91 -0.51 -1.50
CA THR A 70 -31.56 -1.02 -2.72
C THR A 70 -30.50 -1.24 -3.81
N ASP A 71 -30.48 -2.43 -4.42
CA ASP A 71 -29.48 -2.86 -5.40
C ASP A 71 -28.02 -2.80 -4.91
N GLY A 72 -27.78 -3.06 -3.61
CA GLY A 72 -26.43 -2.97 -3.06
C GLY A 72 -25.38 -3.89 -3.72
N GLY A 73 -25.80 -4.97 -4.38
CA GLY A 73 -24.94 -5.79 -5.24
C GLY A 73 -24.40 -5.01 -6.45
N TYR A 74 -25.25 -4.22 -7.11
CA TYR A 74 -24.85 -3.34 -8.21
C TYR A 74 -23.88 -2.25 -7.72
N TRP A 75 -24.23 -1.56 -6.63
CA TRP A 75 -23.42 -0.47 -6.08
C TRP A 75 -22.03 -0.95 -5.64
N ARG A 76 -21.96 -2.10 -4.96
CA ARG A 76 -20.68 -2.71 -4.58
C ARG A 76 -19.78 -3.00 -5.79
N GLY A 77 -20.36 -3.57 -6.84
CA GLY A 77 -19.66 -3.83 -8.10
C GLY A 77 -19.17 -2.55 -8.78
N MET A 78 -20.04 -1.55 -8.85
CA MET A 78 -19.74 -0.26 -9.48
C MET A 78 -18.62 0.47 -8.76
N ILE A 79 -18.71 0.61 -7.43
CA ILE A 79 -17.70 1.29 -6.61
C ILE A 79 -16.35 0.58 -6.76
N HIS A 80 -16.31 -0.75 -6.69
CA HIS A 80 -15.07 -1.51 -6.85
C HIS A 80 -14.41 -1.27 -8.21
N ARG A 81 -15.17 -1.32 -9.31
CA ARG A 81 -14.65 -1.09 -10.66
C ARG A 81 -14.14 0.34 -10.87
N VAL A 82 -14.91 1.34 -10.44
CA VAL A 82 -14.51 2.76 -10.54
C VAL A 82 -13.27 3.03 -9.70
N ALA A 83 -13.21 2.50 -8.47
CA ALA A 83 -12.03 2.60 -7.62
C ALA A 83 -10.82 1.88 -8.24
N GLY A 84 -11.03 0.73 -8.91
CA GLY A 84 -10.00 -0.02 -9.60
C GLY A 84 -9.37 0.75 -10.76
N TRP A 85 -10.19 1.39 -11.60
CA TRP A 85 -9.72 2.26 -12.67
C TRP A 85 -8.97 3.48 -12.15
N ALA A 86 -9.52 4.15 -11.13
CA ALA A 86 -8.89 5.31 -10.51
C ALA A 86 -7.54 4.94 -9.87
N PHE A 87 -7.49 3.82 -9.14
CA PHE A 87 -6.27 3.32 -8.51
C PHE A 87 -5.22 2.98 -9.56
N SER A 88 -5.60 2.25 -10.62
CA SER A 88 -4.69 1.87 -11.70
C SER A 88 -4.08 3.10 -12.37
N GLY A 89 -4.89 4.11 -12.70
CA GLY A 89 -4.43 5.36 -13.30
C GLY A 89 -3.49 6.15 -12.37
N LEU A 90 -3.86 6.34 -11.10
CA LEU A 90 -3.04 7.05 -10.13
C LEU A 90 -1.73 6.31 -9.80
N PHE A 91 -1.76 4.98 -9.79
CA PHE A 91 -0.61 4.13 -9.55
C PHE A 91 0.38 4.22 -10.72
N LEU A 92 -0.10 4.13 -11.96
CA LEU A 92 0.73 4.34 -13.14
C LEU A 92 1.34 5.74 -13.16
N LEU A 93 0.53 6.79 -12.88
CA LEU A 93 1.04 8.14 -12.74
C LEU A 93 2.14 8.22 -11.66
N HIS A 94 1.97 7.52 -10.54
CA HIS A 94 2.94 7.51 -9.45
C HIS A 94 4.28 6.91 -9.89
N LEU A 95 4.23 5.78 -10.59
CA LEU A 95 5.41 5.13 -11.15
C LEU A 95 6.11 6.00 -12.19
N VAL A 96 5.35 6.64 -13.09
CA VAL A 96 5.90 7.55 -14.08
C VAL A 96 6.60 8.72 -13.40
N VAL A 97 5.99 9.35 -12.39
CA VAL A 97 6.62 10.45 -11.64
C VAL A 97 7.90 9.99 -10.94
N LEU A 98 7.90 8.79 -10.34
CA LEU A 98 9.08 8.21 -9.69
C LEU A 98 10.24 7.98 -10.67
N VAL A 99 9.97 7.46 -11.87
CA VAL A 99 11.02 7.15 -12.86
C VAL A 99 11.45 8.41 -13.63
N ALA A 100 10.52 9.30 -13.96
CA ALA A 100 10.79 10.50 -14.77
C ALA A 100 11.53 11.59 -13.99
N THR A 101 11.26 11.73 -12.68
CA THR A 101 11.90 12.77 -11.87
C THR A 101 13.27 12.34 -11.35
N ARG A 102 14.27 13.24 -11.38
CA ARG A 102 15.62 12.98 -10.84
C ARG A 102 15.55 12.54 -9.37
N ARG A 103 14.71 13.20 -8.59
CA ARG A 103 14.49 12.91 -7.17
C ARG A 103 13.86 11.53 -6.95
N GLY A 104 12.88 11.16 -7.77
CA GLY A 104 12.27 9.83 -7.72
C GLY A 104 13.28 8.71 -8.02
N ARG A 105 14.16 8.92 -9.01
CA ARG A 105 15.23 7.96 -9.34
C ARG A 105 16.25 7.76 -8.20
N VAL A 106 16.60 8.83 -7.49
CA VAL A 106 17.45 8.73 -6.28
C VAL A 106 16.73 7.92 -5.20
N CYS A 107 15.45 8.23 -4.94
CA CYS A 107 14.63 7.48 -3.99
C CYS A 107 14.53 5.98 -4.34
N LEU A 108 14.29 5.64 -5.61
CA LEU A 108 14.27 4.25 -6.09
C LEU A 108 15.62 3.54 -5.92
N THR A 109 16.72 4.28 -6.08
CA THR A 109 18.07 3.72 -5.88
C THR A 109 18.33 3.41 -4.41
N ASP A 110 17.84 4.27 -3.51
CA ASP A 110 17.94 4.07 -2.06
C ASP A 110 17.01 2.94 -1.56
N LEU A 111 15.89 2.70 -2.24
CA LEU A 111 14.93 1.63 -1.97
C LEU A 111 15.35 0.25 -2.49
N ARG A 112 16.49 0.14 -3.17
CA ARG A 112 17.01 -1.17 -3.62
C ARG A 112 17.30 -2.07 -2.43
N LEU A 113 16.79 -3.29 -2.49
CA LEU A 113 17.11 -4.35 -1.54
C LEU A 113 18.57 -4.77 -1.76
N ARG A 114 19.36 -4.69 -0.70
CA ARG A 114 20.77 -5.13 -0.68
C ARG A 114 20.89 -6.32 0.27
N LEU A 115 21.85 -7.20 0.03
CA LEU A 115 22.15 -8.30 0.96
C LEU A 115 22.49 -7.81 2.37
N ALA A 116 23.06 -6.60 2.48
CA ALA A 116 23.30 -5.95 3.77
C ALA A 116 22.02 -5.67 4.58
N ASP A 117 20.86 -5.52 3.93
CA ASP A 117 19.58 -5.29 4.61
C ASP A 117 19.10 -6.55 5.37
N LEU A 118 19.52 -7.76 4.94
CA LEU A 118 19.25 -9.01 5.68
C LEU A 118 20.04 -9.06 6.99
N GLY A 119 21.30 -8.60 6.98
CA GLY A 119 22.12 -8.49 8.19
C GLY A 119 21.50 -7.51 9.18
N GLU A 120 20.96 -6.38 8.70
CA GLU A 120 20.24 -5.41 9.51
C GLU A 120 18.94 -5.99 10.09
N ALA A 121 18.19 -6.78 9.31
CA ALA A 121 17.00 -7.48 9.76
C ALA A 121 17.32 -8.47 10.90
N VAL A 122 18.35 -9.31 10.73
CA VAL A 122 18.78 -10.28 11.74
C VAL A 122 19.30 -9.57 12.99
N ALA A 123 20.12 -8.51 12.85
CA ALA A 123 20.61 -7.73 13.99
C ALA A 123 19.46 -7.08 14.77
N THR A 124 18.47 -6.54 14.06
CA THR A 124 17.27 -5.94 14.67
C THR A 124 16.43 -6.99 15.38
N PHE A 125 16.24 -8.16 14.76
CA PHE A 125 15.53 -9.28 15.35
C PHE A 125 16.23 -9.77 16.63
N ARG A 126 17.55 -9.94 16.60
CA ARG A 126 18.34 -10.33 17.78
C ARG A 126 18.26 -9.28 18.89
N ALA A 127 18.37 -7.99 18.55
CA ALA A 127 18.21 -6.91 19.52
C ALA A 127 16.81 -6.89 20.15
N ASN A 128 15.75 -7.16 19.37
CA ASN A 128 14.37 -7.27 19.89
C ASN A 128 14.18 -8.47 20.83
N LEU A 129 14.98 -9.53 20.66
CA LEU A 129 15.06 -10.67 21.59
C LEU A 129 15.97 -10.39 22.81
N GLY A 130 16.50 -9.18 22.95
CA GLY A 130 17.45 -8.80 24.00
C GLY A 130 18.89 -9.28 23.77
N LEU A 131 19.18 -9.87 22.62
CA LEU A 131 20.48 -10.45 22.26
C LEU A 131 21.29 -9.48 21.39
N GLY A 132 21.79 -8.40 21.98
CA GLY A 132 22.71 -7.45 21.34
C GLY A 132 22.16 -6.03 21.20
N THR A 133 22.92 -5.15 20.56
CA THR A 133 22.54 -3.75 20.33
C THR A 133 21.92 -3.58 18.94
N PRO A 134 20.92 -2.70 18.80
CA PRO A 134 20.31 -2.43 17.50
C PRO A 134 21.32 -1.79 16.56
N PRO A 135 21.27 -2.11 15.25
CA PRO A 135 22.19 -1.55 14.26
C PRO A 135 22.05 -0.02 14.17
N PRO A 136 23.16 0.72 13.92
CA PRO A 136 23.13 2.17 13.81
C PRO A 136 22.31 2.62 12.60
N ARG A 137 21.42 3.60 12.82
CA ARG A 137 20.55 4.18 11.78
C ARG A 137 21.33 5.15 10.89
N CYS A 138 22.18 4.62 10.01
CA CYS A 138 23.01 5.42 9.11
C CYS A 138 22.40 5.60 7.71
N ARG A 139 21.24 5.00 7.41
CA ARG A 139 20.63 5.00 6.08
C ARG A 139 19.29 5.74 6.07
N PRO A 140 18.91 6.33 4.91
CA PRO A 140 17.63 7.04 4.78
C PRO A 140 16.41 6.12 4.90
N PHE A 141 16.54 4.84 4.54
CA PHE A 141 15.47 3.84 4.66
C PHE A 141 15.95 2.61 5.40
N ASN A 142 15.12 2.12 6.32
CA ASN A 142 15.33 0.86 7.05
C ASN A 142 14.96 -0.36 6.17
N TYR A 143 15.48 -1.55 6.48
CA TYR A 143 15.13 -2.80 5.78
C TYR A 143 13.61 -3.02 5.75
N ALA A 144 12.92 -2.76 6.86
CA ALA A 144 11.47 -2.92 6.97
C ALA A 144 10.71 -2.00 6.01
N GLU A 145 11.10 -0.72 5.95
CA GLU A 145 10.48 0.26 5.04
C GLU A 145 10.67 -0.12 3.56
N LYS A 146 11.85 -0.66 3.21
CA LYS A 146 12.11 -1.16 1.85
C LYS A 146 11.22 -2.36 1.52
N LEU A 147 11.12 -3.32 2.43
CA LEU A 147 10.29 -4.52 2.22
C LEU A 147 8.81 -4.16 2.12
N GLU A 148 8.30 -3.27 2.99
CA GLU A 148 6.93 -2.76 2.92
C GLU A 148 6.66 -2.09 1.58
N TYR A 149 7.59 -1.25 1.09
CA TYR A 149 7.46 -0.62 -0.23
C TYR A 149 7.39 -1.65 -1.36
N TRP A 150 8.31 -2.62 -1.39
CA TRP A 150 8.33 -3.64 -2.44
C TRP A 150 7.12 -4.57 -2.38
N ALA A 151 6.70 -4.98 -1.19
CA ALA A 151 5.50 -5.80 -0.99
C ALA A 151 4.24 -5.07 -1.48
N LEU A 152 4.07 -3.79 -1.13
CA LEU A 152 2.94 -2.98 -1.58
C LEU A 152 2.98 -2.72 -3.09
N LEU A 153 4.16 -2.44 -3.64
CA LEU A 153 4.33 -2.21 -5.08
C LEU A 153 3.94 -3.46 -5.88
N TRP A 154 4.49 -4.62 -5.50
CA TRP A 154 4.21 -5.88 -6.18
C TRP A 154 2.75 -6.32 -5.99
N GLY A 155 2.22 -6.20 -4.78
CA GLY A 155 0.81 -6.50 -4.50
C GLY A 155 -0.14 -5.63 -5.34
N SER A 156 0.18 -4.35 -5.52
CA SER A 156 -0.59 -3.43 -6.38
C SER A 156 -0.53 -3.85 -7.84
N VAL A 157 0.66 -4.22 -8.36
CA VAL A 157 0.80 -4.73 -9.73
C VAL A 157 -0.03 -5.98 -9.93
N MET A 158 0.07 -6.96 -9.02
CA MET A 158 -0.70 -8.19 -9.10
C MET A 158 -2.20 -7.92 -9.08
N MET A 159 -2.67 -7.09 -8.15
CA MET A 159 -4.08 -6.72 -8.05
C MET A 159 -4.62 -6.08 -9.33
N ILE A 160 -3.84 -5.17 -9.95
CA ILE A 160 -4.21 -4.51 -11.21
C ILE A 160 -4.28 -5.54 -12.35
N VAL A 161 -3.25 -6.37 -12.49
CA VAL A 161 -3.19 -7.40 -13.54
C VAL A 161 -4.36 -8.37 -13.40
N THR A 162 -4.57 -8.92 -12.20
CA THR A 162 -5.69 -9.84 -11.96
C THR A 162 -7.04 -9.18 -12.18
N GLY A 163 -7.20 -7.91 -11.80
CA GLY A 163 -8.44 -7.16 -12.03
C GLY A 163 -8.74 -6.94 -13.51
N ILE A 164 -7.72 -6.64 -14.32
CA ILE A 164 -7.84 -6.51 -15.78
C ILE A 164 -8.23 -7.86 -16.41
N VAL A 165 -7.59 -8.96 -15.98
CA VAL A 165 -7.94 -10.31 -16.46
C VAL A 165 -9.41 -10.63 -16.20
N LEU A 166 -9.92 -10.30 -15.01
CA LEU A 166 -11.34 -10.49 -14.65
C LEU A 166 -12.31 -9.56 -15.40
N LEU A 167 -11.83 -8.44 -15.95
CA LEU A 167 -12.65 -7.57 -16.80
C LEU A 167 -12.82 -8.17 -18.20
N PHE A 168 -11.79 -8.87 -18.69
CA PHE A 168 -11.75 -9.50 -20.01
C PHE A 168 -11.88 -11.02 -19.93
N THR A 169 -12.74 -11.52 -19.03
CA THR A 169 -12.90 -12.96 -18.80
C THR A 169 -13.14 -13.74 -20.10
N GLU A 170 -14.00 -13.27 -21.00
CA GLU A 170 -14.23 -13.91 -22.31
C GLU A 170 -12.97 -13.99 -23.19
N ALA A 171 -12.12 -12.97 -23.17
CA ALA A 171 -10.85 -12.97 -23.91
C ALA A 171 -9.78 -13.83 -23.20
N ALA A 172 -9.76 -13.82 -21.87
CA ALA A 172 -8.88 -14.66 -21.06
C ALA A 172 -9.21 -16.14 -21.26
N LEU A 173 -10.49 -16.52 -21.25
CA LEU A 173 -10.99 -17.86 -21.55
C LEU A 173 -10.67 -18.31 -22.97
N ARG A 174 -10.64 -17.38 -23.94
CA ARG A 174 -10.28 -17.68 -25.32
C ARG A 174 -8.79 -17.95 -25.51
N TRP A 175 -7.92 -17.35 -24.68
CA TRP A 175 -6.47 -17.53 -24.73
C TRP A 175 -5.97 -18.61 -23.75
N TRP A 176 -6.75 -18.93 -22.72
CA TRP A 176 -6.43 -19.91 -21.69
C TRP A 176 -7.38 -21.11 -21.81
N PRO A 177 -6.91 -22.28 -22.33
CA PRO A 177 -7.77 -23.43 -22.58
C PRO A 177 -8.47 -23.92 -21.31
N ASN A 178 -9.68 -24.47 -21.48
CA ASN A 178 -10.61 -24.92 -20.44
C ASN A 178 -10.06 -25.90 -19.38
N THR A 179 -8.80 -26.38 -19.49
CA THR A 179 -8.18 -27.34 -18.56
C THR A 179 -8.00 -26.81 -17.14
N TRP A 180 -8.00 -25.49 -16.94
CA TRP A 180 -7.81 -24.90 -15.60
C TRP A 180 -9.12 -24.75 -14.81
N HIS A 181 -10.28 -24.77 -15.48
CA HIS A 181 -11.58 -24.73 -14.81
C HIS A 181 -11.88 -26.01 -14.03
N GLU A 182 -11.40 -27.15 -14.51
CA GLU A 182 -11.58 -28.46 -13.86
C GLU A 182 -10.73 -28.61 -12.60
N VAL A 183 -9.57 -27.94 -12.52
CA VAL A 183 -8.68 -27.99 -11.34
C VAL A 183 -9.17 -27.08 -10.21
N ALA A 184 -9.94 -26.03 -10.52
CA ALA A 184 -10.45 -25.07 -9.53
C ALA A 184 -11.74 -25.50 -8.82
N GLN A 185 -12.34 -26.63 -9.23
CA GLN A 185 -13.57 -27.19 -8.65
C GLN A 185 -13.35 -28.45 -7.80
N VAL A 186 -12.09 -28.82 -7.53
CA VAL A 186 -11.71 -29.88 -6.58
C VAL A 186 -11.35 -29.28 -5.22
#